data_AF-A0A399YJ26-F1
#
_entry.id   AF-A0A399YJ26-F1
#
_cell.length_a   1.000
_cell.length_b   1.000
_cell.length_c   1.000
_cell.angle_alpha   90.00
_cell.angle_beta   90.00
_cell.angle_gamma   90.00
#
_symmetry.space_group_name_H-M   'P 1'
#
loop_
_entity.id
_entity.type
_entity.pdbx_description
1 polymer ?
#
loop_
_entity_poly.entity_id
_entity_poly.type
_entity_poly.pdbx_seq_one_letter_code
_entity_poly.pdbx_strand_id
1 'polypeptide(L)' 'RGNHAYIQAGAGIVADSIPENEYQECVNKAQALAEAIRMAEEASQSSKLKVQS' A
#
# COMPACT_ATOMS: atom_id res chain seq x y z
N ARG A 1 -0.22 5.14 13.68
CA ARG A 1 -0.42 5.77 15.02
C ARG A 1 -1.71 5.21 15.61
N GLY A 2 -1.65 4.43 16.69
CA GLY A 2 -2.80 3.65 17.14
C GLY A 2 -3.26 2.69 16.04
N ASN A 3 -4.56 2.71 15.72
CA ASN A 3 -5.18 1.86 14.69
C ASN A 3 -5.11 2.44 13.24
N HIS A 4 -4.32 3.49 13.01
CA HIS A 4 -4.17 4.10 11.67
C HIS A 4 -2.79 3.83 11.07
N ALA A 5 -2.76 3.38 9.82
CA ALA A 5 -1.58 3.34 8.98
C ALA A 5 -1.51 4.61 8.10
N TYR A 6 -0.32 5.16 7.93
CA TYR A 6 -0.06 6.27 7.02
C TYR A 6 0.87 5.77 5.93
N ILE A 7 0.51 6.03 4.68
CA ILE A 7 1.27 5.61 3.50
C ILE A 7 1.75 6.86 2.80
N GLN A 8 3.05 6.89 2.51
CA GLN A 8 3.67 7.92 1.69
C GLN A 8 4.41 7.25 0.55
N ALA A 9 4.26 7.79 -0.65
CA ALA A 9 4.98 7.38 -1.85
C ALA A 9 5.52 8.62 -2.56
N GLY A 10 6.54 8.41 -3.39
CA GLY A 10 7.18 9.45 -4.17
C GLY A 10 7.72 8.89 -5.48
N ALA A 11 8.13 9.81 -6.34
CA ALA A 11 8.73 9.54 -7.64
C ALA A 11 10.00 10.36 -7.81
N GLY A 12 10.94 9.83 -8.61
CA GLY A 12 12.21 10.48 -8.88
C GLY A 12 12.10 11.33 -10.13
N ILE A 13 12.14 12.65 -9.99
CA ILE A 13 12.03 13.57 -11.12
C ILE A 13 13.38 13.74 -11.83
N VAL A 14 13.39 13.52 -13.14
CA VAL A 14 14.52 13.76 -14.04
C VAL A 14 14.12 14.72 -15.17
N ALA A 15 15.06 15.09 -16.03
CA ALA A 15 14.88 16.17 -17.01
C ALA A 15 13.76 15.89 -18.04
N ASP A 16 13.53 14.61 -18.35
CA ASP A 16 12.55 14.12 -19.31
C ASP A 16 11.29 13.51 -18.63
N SER A 17 11.15 13.67 -17.32
CA SER A 17 9.98 13.21 -16.58
C SER A 17 8.69 13.89 -17.08
N ILE A 18 7.63 13.10 -17.15
CA ILE A 18 6.27 13.56 -17.46
C ILE A 18 5.48 13.63 -16.16
N PRO A 19 5.01 14.82 -15.71
CA PRO A 19 4.35 14.98 -14.42
C PRO A 19 3.23 13.97 -14.15
N GLU A 20 2.42 13.67 -15.16
CA GLU A 20 1.32 12.72 -15.08
C GLU A 20 1.81 11.29 -14.81
N ASN A 21 2.91 10.87 -15.43
CA ASN A 21 3.50 9.54 -15.23
C ASN A 21 4.08 9.41 -13.82
N GLU A 22 4.80 10.42 -13.35
CA GLU A 22 5.42 10.44 -12.01
C GLU A 22 4.35 10.45 -10.90
N TYR A 23 3.25 11.18 -11.13
CA TYR A 23 2.08 11.13 -10.25
C TYR A 23 1.47 9.73 -10.22
N GLN A 24 1.26 9.11 -11.39
CA GLN A 24 0.72 7.75 -11.47
C GLN A 24 1.65 6.73 -10.80
N GLU A 25 2.96 6.88 -10.92
CA GLU A 25 3.95 6.07 -10.20
C GLU A 25 3.78 6.18 -8.69
N CYS A 26 3.64 7.40 -8.16
CA CYS A 26 3.37 7.62 -6.73
C CYS A 26 2.10 6.91 -6.29
N VAL A 27 1.01 7.06 -7.05
CA VAL A 27 -0.28 6.41 -6.77
C VAL A 27 -0.14 4.89 -6.77
N ASN A 28 0.49 4.33 -7.80
CA ASN A 28 0.68 2.88 -7.94
C ASN A 28 1.48 2.31 -6.76
N LYS A 29 2.57 2.97 -6.35
CA LYS A 29 3.37 2.56 -5.19
C LYS A 29 2.58 2.61 -3.89
N ALA A 30 1.80 3.68 -3.66
CA ALA A 30 0.96 3.80 -2.48
C ALA A 30 -0.14 2.73 -2.45
N GLN A 31 -0.78 2.47 -3.59
CA GLN A 31 -1.81 1.44 -3.75
C GLN A 31 -1.26 0.04 -3.46
N ALA A 32 -0.06 -0.29 -3.95
CA ALA A 32 0.57 -1.58 -3.67
C ALA A 32 0.78 -1.80 -2.17
N LEU A 33 1.21 -0.76 -1.43
CA LEU A 33 1.35 -0.83 0.03
C LEU A 33 0.00 -0.98 0.74
N ALA A 34 -1.03 -0.26 0.28
CA ALA A 34 -2.37 -0.37 0.85
C ALA A 34 -2.96 -1.78 0.66
N GLU A 35 -2.77 -2.36 -0.52
CA GLU A 35 -3.22 -3.71 -0.84
C GLU A 35 -2.49 -4.77 -0.01
N ALA A 36 -1.17 -4.62 0.17
CA ALA A 36 -0.39 -5.51 1.02
C ALA A 36 -0.90 -5.51 2.48
N ILE A 37 -1.27 -4.34 3.00
CA ILE A 37 -1.87 -4.22 4.35
C ILE A 37 -3.22 -4.96 4.38
N ARG A 38 -4.09 -4.74 3.40
CA ARG A 38 -5.39 -5.43 3.30
C ARG A 38 -5.23 -6.95 3.30
N MET A 39 -4.31 -7.46 2.48
CA MET A 39 -4.03 -8.90 2.39
C MET A 39 -3.52 -9.47 3.73
N ALA A 40 -2.65 -8.73 4.43
CA ALA A 40 -2.12 -9.15 5.73
C ALA A 40 -3.23 -9.20 6.80
N GLU A 41 -4.16 -8.25 6.79
CA GLU A 41 -5.33 -8.25 7.68
C GLU A 41 -6.23 -9.46 7.40
N GLU A 42 -6.54 -9.76 6.14
CA GLU A 42 -7.37 -10.90 5.74
C GLU A 42 -6.73 -12.24 6.12
N ALA A 43 -5.43 -12.39 5.88
CA ALA A 43 -4.68 -13.57 6.30
C ALA A 43 -4.69 -13.74 7.84
N SER A 44 -4.60 -12.63 8.57
CA SER A 44 -4.66 -12.62 10.04
C SER A 44 -6.04 -12.95 10.60
N GLN A 45 -7.13 -12.59 9.90
CA GLN A 45 -8.48 -12.98 10.31
C GLN A 45 -8.78 -14.45 10.00
N SER A 46 -8.37 -14.92 8.82
CA SER A 46 -8.54 -16.32 8.41
C SER A 46 -7.84 -17.31 9.36
N SER A 47 -6.66 -16.95 9.84
CA SER A 47 -5.91 -17.75 10.83
C SER A 47 -6.59 -17.76 12.22
N LYS A 48 -7.22 -16.68 12.65
CA LYS A 48 -7.98 -16.65 13.92
C LYS A 48 -9.22 -17.54 13.91
N LEU A 49 -9.93 -17.62 12.77
CA LEU A 49 -11.09 -18.52 12.64
C LEU A 49 -10.68 -20.00 12.71
N LYS A 50 -9.54 -20.38 12.10
CA LYS A 50 -9.07 -21.78 12.07
C LYS A 50 -8.54 -22.31 13.41
N VAL A 51 -8.11 -21.44 14.31
CA VAL A 51 -7.59 -21.83 15.64
C VAL A 51 -8.71 -21.99 16.68
N GLN A 52 -9.90 -21.46 16.42
CA GLN A 52 -11.04 -21.50 17.35
C GLN A 52 -12.01 -22.67 17.11
N SER A 53 -11.75 -23.51 16.11
CA SER A 53 -12.48 -24.74 15.78
C SER A 53 -11.61 -25.96 16.04
#